data_AF-A0A2K3KWJ9-F1
#
_entry.id   AF-A0A2K3KWJ9-F1
#
_cell.length_a   1.000
_cell.length_b   1.000
_cell.length_c   1.000
_cell.angle_alpha   90.00
_cell.angle_beta   90.00
_cell.angle_gamma   90.00
#
_symmetry.space_group_name_H-M   'P 1'
#
loop_
_entity.id
_entity.type
_entity.pdbx_description
1 polymer ?
#
loop_
_entity_poly.entity_id
_entity_poly.type
_entity_poly.pdbx_seq_one_letter_code
_entity_poly.pdbx_strand_id
1 'polypeptide(L)' 'GPLRSRTRDSFSRPFRKKGTIALATYLRTYHIGDYVDIRVNGAVHKGMPHKFYHGRTGRVWNVTKRAIGVEVNKQI' A
#
# COMPACT_ATOMS: atom_id res chain seq x y z
N GLY A 1 15.99 11.60 -2.47
CA GLY A 1 16.24 11.20 -1.06
C GLY A 1 16.03 9.70 -0.88
N PRO A 2 16.45 9.09 0.25
CA PRO A 2 16.38 7.64 0.44
C PRO A 2 14.93 7.12 0.48
N LEU A 3 14.68 5.95 -0.14
CA LEU A 3 13.35 5.34 -0.37
C LEU A 3 12.48 5.20 0.89
N ARG A 4 13.09 4.99 2.06
CA ARG A 4 12.40 4.80 3.35
C ARG A 4 12.86 5.76 4.45
N SER A 5 13.50 6.87 4.08
CA SER A 5 13.92 7.87 5.08
C SER A 5 12.71 8.41 5.85
N ARG A 6 12.83 8.61 7.17
CA ARG A 6 11.76 9.16 8.03
C ARG A 6 10.45 8.35 8.03
N THR A 7 10.54 7.02 8.00
CA THR A 7 9.36 6.11 8.03
C THR A 7 9.25 5.26 9.31
N ARG A 8 10.04 5.59 10.36
CA ARG A 8 10.10 4.82 11.62
C ARG A 8 8.71 4.59 12.22
N ASP A 9 7.92 5.65 12.31
CA ASP A 9 6.59 5.59 12.94
C ASP A 9 5.50 5.32 11.90
N SER A 10 5.57 5.93 10.71
CA SER A 10 4.52 5.81 9.69
C SER A 10 4.39 4.41 9.10
N PHE A 11 5.48 3.64 9.02
CA PHE A 11 5.45 2.25 8.57
C PHE A 11 5.42 1.24 9.74
N SER A 12 5.40 1.73 10.98
CA SER A 12 5.28 0.88 12.16
C SER A 12 3.91 0.20 12.19
N ARG A 13 3.88 -1.03 12.72
CA ARG A 13 2.60 -1.71 12.94
C ARG A 13 1.94 -1.15 14.21
N PRO A 14 0.62 -0.90 14.18
CA PRO A 14 -0.09 -0.43 15.35
C PRO A 14 0.08 -1.35 16.57
N PHE A 15 -0.13 -0.78 17.76
CA PHE A 15 -0.09 -1.53 19.01
C PHE A 15 -1.01 -2.75 18.96
N ARG A 16 -0.53 -3.90 19.46
CA ARG A 16 -1.24 -5.20 19.46
C ARG A 16 -1.73 -5.68 18.08
N LYS A 17 -1.19 -5.12 16.99
CA LYS A 17 -1.46 -5.58 15.61
C LYS A 17 -0.21 -6.18 14.97
N LYS A 18 0.70 -6.77 15.75
CA LYS A 18 1.85 -7.56 15.27
C LYS A 18 1.39 -8.99 14.93
N GLY A 19 2.14 -9.71 14.07
CA GLY A 19 1.83 -11.10 13.69
C GLY A 19 1.31 -11.28 12.25
N THR A 20 0.56 -12.34 12.00
CA THR A 20 0.08 -12.68 10.65
C THR A 20 -0.87 -11.62 10.08
N ILE A 21 -0.95 -11.55 8.75
CA ILE A 21 -1.90 -10.69 8.04
C ILE A 21 -3.18 -11.50 7.84
N ALA A 22 -4.34 -10.87 8.07
CA ALA A 22 -5.62 -11.53 7.93
C ALA A 22 -5.83 -12.01 6.48
N LEU A 23 -6.40 -13.21 6.32
CA LEU A 23 -6.61 -13.82 5.00
C LEU A 23 -7.50 -12.96 4.08
N ALA A 24 -8.42 -12.20 4.66
CA ALA A 24 -9.28 -11.27 3.93
C ALA A 24 -8.51 -10.24 3.08
N THR A 25 -7.27 -9.88 3.46
CA THR A 25 -6.42 -8.99 2.66
C THR A 25 -6.04 -9.60 1.31
N TYR A 26 -5.86 -10.93 1.25
CA TYR A 26 -5.45 -11.64 0.04
C TYR A 26 -6.63 -12.04 -0.84
N LEU A 27 -7.81 -12.25 -0.24
CA LEU A 27 -9.03 -12.66 -0.95
C LEU A 27 -9.81 -11.49 -1.54
N ARG A 28 -9.41 -10.25 -1.25
CA ARG A 28 -10.10 -9.07 -1.77
C ARG A 28 -9.90 -8.95 -3.27
N THR A 29 -11.00 -8.94 -4.00
CA THR A 29 -11.03 -8.71 -5.45
C THR A 29 -10.98 -7.22 -5.75
N TYR A 30 -10.28 -6.87 -6.83
CA TYR A 30 -10.14 -5.51 -7.33
C TYR A 30 -10.35 -5.51 -8.84
N HIS A 31 -11.00 -4.48 -9.34
CA HIS A 31 -11.26 -4.29 -10.77
C HIS A 31 -10.65 -2.98 -11.26
N ILE A 32 -10.42 -2.91 -12.57
CA ILE A 32 -9.98 -1.68 -13.22
C ILE A 32 -11.06 -0.61 -13.02
N GLY A 33 -10.64 0.57 -12.59
CA GLY A 33 -11.53 1.69 -12.32
C GLY A 33 -11.93 1.86 -10.85
N ASP A 34 -11.67 0.86 -9.99
CA ASP A 34 -11.95 0.94 -8.55
C ASP A 34 -11.12 2.04 -7.87
N TYR A 35 -11.72 2.73 -6.90
CA TYR A 35 -10.99 3.62 -5.99
C TYR A 35 -10.41 2.84 -4.83
N VAL A 36 -9.13 3.06 -4.53
CA VAL A 36 -8.40 2.34 -3.49
C VAL A 36 -7.49 3.26 -2.69
N ASP A 37 -7.35 2.97 -1.40
CA ASP A 37 -6.40 3.63 -0.52
C ASP A 37 -5.08 2.86 -0.42
N ILE A 38 -3.97 3.57 -0.57
CA ILE A 38 -2.63 3.01 -0.47
C ILE A 38 -2.16 3.07 0.97
N ARG A 39 -2.36 1.98 1.73
CA ARG A 39 -1.89 1.86 3.12
C ARG A 39 -0.78 0.80 3.24
N VAL A 40 0.38 1.23 3.71
CA VAL A 40 1.56 0.37 3.85
C VAL A 40 1.45 -0.46 5.14
N ASN A 41 1.71 -1.77 5.03
CA ASN A 41 1.87 -2.67 6.17
C ASN A 41 3.33 -3.08 6.33
N GLY A 42 3.97 -2.64 7.42
CA GLY A 42 5.39 -2.90 7.72
C GLY A 42 5.81 -4.37 7.75
N ALA A 43 4.89 -5.33 7.79
CA ALA A 43 5.20 -6.77 7.76
C ALA A 43 5.62 -7.29 6.37
N VAL A 44 5.25 -6.61 5.29
CA VAL A 44 5.54 -7.06 3.90
C VAL A 44 6.50 -6.08 3.26
N HIS A 45 7.73 -6.52 2.96
CA HIS A 45 8.74 -5.64 2.37
C HIS A 45 8.67 -5.57 0.84
N LYS A 46 8.26 -6.66 0.18
CA LYS A 46 8.23 -6.75 -1.29
C LYS A 46 7.06 -5.95 -1.85
N GLY A 47 7.32 -5.17 -2.90
CA GLY A 47 6.29 -4.38 -3.59
C GLY A 47 5.80 -3.16 -2.80
N MET A 48 6.49 -2.75 -1.73
CA MET A 48 6.11 -1.57 -0.97
C MET A 48 6.25 -0.29 -1.81
N PRO A 49 5.24 0.59 -1.79
CA PRO A 49 5.31 1.87 -2.48
C PRO A 49 6.27 2.85 -1.77
N HIS A 50 6.70 3.88 -2.49
CA HIS A 50 7.42 4.99 -1.89
C HIS A 50 6.54 5.72 -0.86
N LYS A 51 7.14 6.18 0.24
CA LYS A 51 6.44 6.82 1.38
C LYS A 51 5.51 7.98 0.99
N PHE A 52 5.80 8.67 -0.11
CA PHE A 52 4.97 9.76 -0.61
C PHE A 52 3.52 9.32 -0.90
N TYR A 53 3.35 8.07 -1.36
CA TYR A 53 2.04 7.53 -1.73
C TYR A 53 1.30 6.89 -0.55
N HIS A 54 1.92 6.79 0.62
CA HIS A 54 1.24 6.26 1.80
C HIS A 54 0.09 7.19 2.21
N GLY A 55 -1.11 6.63 2.39
CA GLY A 55 -2.31 7.39 2.74
C GLY A 55 -2.94 8.14 1.58
N ARG A 56 -2.53 7.87 0.33
CA ARG A 56 -3.17 8.44 -0.87
C ARG A 56 -4.25 7.50 -1.38
N THR A 57 -5.35 8.10 -1.84
CA THR A 57 -6.38 7.43 -2.63
C THR A 57 -6.02 7.55 -4.11
N GLY A 58 -6.26 6.50 -4.87
CA GLY A 58 -6.04 6.48 -6.32
C GLY A 58 -7.01 5.56 -7.03
N ARG A 59 -6.86 5.46 -8.35
CA ARG A 59 -7.70 4.61 -9.19
C ARG A 59 -6.90 3.44 -9.74
N VAL A 60 -7.48 2.25 -9.74
CA VAL A 60 -6.84 1.06 -10.31
C VAL A 60 -6.82 1.16 -11.84
N TRP A 61 -5.63 1.10 -12.44
CA TRP A 61 -5.46 1.10 -13.90
C TRP A 61 -5.00 -0.27 -14.44
N ASN A 62 -4.42 -1.12 -13.60
CA ASN A 62 -3.96 -2.46 -13.99
C ASN A 62 -4.04 -3.45 -12.83
N VAL A 63 -4.36 -4.71 -13.13
CA VAL A 63 -4.41 -5.82 -12.18
C VAL A 63 -3.50 -6.94 -12.66
N THR A 64 -2.56 -7.35 -11.81
CA THR A 64 -1.63 -8.44 -12.10
C THR A 64 -1.82 -9.57 -11.09
N LYS A 65 -1.18 -10.73 -11.34
CA LYS A 65 -1.30 -11.92 -10.48
C LYS A 65 -1.00 -11.67 -8.98
N ARG A 66 -0.16 -10.69 -8.64
CA ARG A 66 0.31 -10.44 -7.25
C ARG A 66 0.36 -8.97 -6.85
N ALA A 67 -0.09 -8.05 -7.71
CA ALA A 67 0.00 -6.61 -7.48
C ALA A 67 -1.06 -5.85 -8.28
N ILE A 68 -1.30 -4.62 -7.89
CA ILE A 68 -2.27 -3.71 -8.52
C ILE A 68 -1.53 -2.42 -8.88
N GLY A 69 -1.72 -1.97 -10.11
CA GLY A 69 -1.30 -0.65 -10.58
C GLY A 69 -2.33 0.39 -10.17
N VAL A 70 -1.90 1.40 -9.40
CA VAL A 70 -2.76 2.49 -8.92
C VAL A 70 -2.22 3.82 -9.44
N GLU A 71 -3.09 4.63 -10.03
CA GLU A 71 -2.80 5.97 -10.52
C GLU A 71 -3.14 6.99 -9.42
N VAL A 72 -2.20 7.89 -9.13
CA VAL A 72 -2.30 8.90 -8.06
C VAL A 72 -1.73 10.22 -8.56
N ASN A 73 -2.47 11.32 -8.35
CA ASN A 73 -2.03 12.64 -8.77
C ASN A 73 -0.97 13.24 -7.83
N LYS A 74 0.23 13.36 -8.41
CA LYS A 74 1.40 14.14 -7.98
C LYS A 74 1.26 15.65 -8.08
N GLN A 75 1.04 16.45 -7.03
CA GLN A 75 1.40 17.87 -7.12
C GLN A 75 2.94 17.99 -7.09
N ILE A 76 3.51 18.61 -8.13
CA ILE A 76 4.96 18.78 -8.33
C ILE A 76 5.36 20.17 -7.84
#